data_AF-A0A660MM66-F1
#
_entry.id   AF-A0A660MM66-F1
#
_cell.length_a   1.000
_cell.length_b   1.000
_cell.length_c   1.000
_cell.angle_alpha   90.00
_cell.angle_beta   90.00
_cell.angle_gamma   90.00
#
_symmetry.space_group_name_H-M   'P 1'
#
loop_
_entity.id
_entity.type
_entity.pdbx_description
1 polymer ?
#
loop_
_entity_poly.entity_id
_entity_poly.type
_entity_poly.pdbx_seq_one_letter_code
_entity_poly.pdbx_strand_id
1 'polypeptide(L)'
;MLVLLLMAAALFMPHPATLSSLPKATVSSITVVAKLDSFPLAANAWRDELDLDGEVPASGYAAYYLERYRLDDNKRRRIIAREQVPRVDIHYTYDGFHDIPSGQFDGYWVGRLQVPQRAVYSLFMSGVSSSTGHVRLIIDGRQIVAGVSEDLPDNLLLEAGEHIVEVEYSNLWHTTDFSFNIRPSVPVMPSPDVLAPSLQALQLPADTVVFLVFASHNDANYTVPLYINETRPYILLLQGGGLSWEIHGTPLAIVSNSIHSDFYASGSPPVFFWQKYLEMPIEPFYASNCRCQGSDLDCPDNFDKITAIVTQVQQWTGYPLAGAGFTADNRVPHIHTDKASLQQQREAFARFQAEESRKCAAIYQEQRKGMQRRFDDVMPREAH
;
A
#
# COMPACT_ATOMS: atom_id res chain seq x y z
N MET A 1 34.06 46.45 -29.94
CA MET A 1 33.00 45.91 -30.81
C MET A 1 32.88 44.42 -30.54
N LEU A 2 31.73 44.02 -30.00
CA LEU A 2 31.20 42.66 -29.90
C LEU A 2 31.40 41.86 -31.20
N VAL A 3 31.82 40.59 -31.13
CA VAL A 3 31.09 39.44 -31.70
C VAL A 3 31.50 38.18 -30.92
N LEU A 4 30.49 37.43 -30.49
CA LEU A 4 30.51 36.19 -29.72
C LEU A 4 31.26 35.04 -30.41
N LEU A 5 31.99 34.25 -29.62
CA LEU A 5 32.37 32.86 -29.92
C LEU A 5 31.83 31.99 -28.78
N LEU A 6 30.67 31.37 -29.02
CA LEU A 6 30.07 30.34 -28.18
C LEU A 6 29.95 29.09 -29.05
N MET A 7 30.86 28.14 -28.90
CA MET A 7 30.73 26.79 -29.44
C MET A 7 30.93 25.78 -28.30
N ALA A 8 29.78 25.28 -27.84
CA ALA A 8 29.50 23.92 -27.42
C ALA A 8 30.55 23.20 -26.53
N ALA A 9 30.46 23.43 -25.22
CA ALA A 9 30.77 22.39 -24.25
C ALA A 9 29.55 21.44 -24.18
N ALA A 10 29.55 20.40 -25.01
CA ALA A 10 28.63 19.27 -24.84
C ALA A 10 29.09 18.48 -23.61
N LEU A 11 28.52 18.83 -22.45
CA LEU A 11 28.57 18.03 -21.25
C LEU A 11 28.00 16.65 -21.57
N PHE A 12 28.83 15.62 -21.42
CA PHE A 12 28.41 14.24 -21.28
C PHE A 12 27.43 14.13 -20.11
N MET A 13 26.13 14.23 -20.39
CA MET A 13 25.12 13.71 -19.49
C MET A 13 25.05 12.19 -19.70
N PRO A 14 25.15 11.36 -18.64
CA PRO A 14 24.77 9.96 -18.76
C PRO A 14 23.29 9.94 -19.16
N HIS A 15 22.98 9.29 -20.28
CA HIS A 15 21.60 8.99 -20.63
C HIS A 15 20.94 8.24 -19.46
N PRO A 16 19.68 8.54 -19.09
CA PRO A 16 18.94 7.63 -18.23
C PRO A 16 18.85 6.29 -18.97
N ALA A 17 19.41 5.25 -18.36
CA ALA A 17 19.26 3.89 -18.85
C ALA A 17 17.76 3.61 -19.00
N THR A 18 17.31 3.42 -20.24
CA THR A 18 15.99 2.89 -20.54
C THR A 18 15.82 1.59 -19.76
N LEU A 19 14.86 1.56 -18.83
CA LEU A 19 14.34 0.41 -18.06
C LEU A 19 13.77 -0.73 -18.95
N SER A 20 14.23 -0.87 -20.18
CA SER A 20 13.73 -1.84 -21.17
C SER A 20 14.28 -3.26 -20.99
N SER A 21 15.02 -3.55 -19.91
CA SER A 21 15.67 -4.85 -19.67
C SER A 21 15.05 -5.69 -18.56
N LEU A 22 14.00 -5.22 -17.89
CA LEU A 22 13.13 -6.13 -17.15
C LEU A 22 12.52 -7.13 -18.13
N PRO A 23 12.25 -8.39 -17.74
CA PRO A 23 11.50 -9.29 -18.58
C PRO A 23 10.18 -8.58 -18.92
N LYS A 24 10.09 -8.06 -20.15
CA LYS A 24 8.83 -7.57 -20.69
C LYS A 24 7.89 -8.75 -20.53
N ALA A 25 6.83 -8.58 -19.75
CA ALA A 25 5.72 -9.51 -19.74
C ALA A 25 5.18 -9.54 -21.17
N THR A 26 5.78 -10.39 -22.01
CA THR A 26 5.27 -10.64 -23.35
C THR A 26 3.91 -11.28 -23.15
N VAL A 27 2.93 -10.86 -23.94
CA VAL A 27 1.55 -11.39 -23.93
C VAL A 27 1.51 -12.92 -23.83
N SER A 28 2.55 -13.62 -24.31
CA SER A 28 2.72 -15.08 -24.21
C SER A 28 2.83 -15.69 -22.81
N SER A 29 3.23 -14.94 -21.76
CA SER A 29 3.41 -15.50 -20.40
C SER A 29 2.23 -15.27 -19.46
N ILE A 30 1.23 -14.48 -19.89
CA ILE A 30 0.02 -14.18 -19.12
C ILE A 30 -1.18 -14.65 -19.92
N THR A 31 -2.03 -15.47 -19.32
CA THR A 31 -3.26 -15.93 -19.97
C THR A 31 -4.19 -14.76 -20.22
N VAL A 32 -4.40 -14.43 -21.49
CA VAL A 32 -5.42 -13.45 -21.92
C VAL A 32 -6.79 -14.07 -21.70
N VAL A 33 -7.64 -13.39 -20.93
CA VAL A 33 -9.01 -13.84 -20.66
C VAL A 33 -10.03 -13.08 -21.51
N ALA A 34 -9.79 -11.79 -21.78
CA ALA A 34 -10.68 -10.97 -22.59
C ALA A 34 -9.94 -10.03 -23.56
N LYS A 35 -10.60 -9.67 -24.66
CA LYS A 35 -10.18 -8.61 -25.60
C LYS A 35 -11.19 -7.48 -25.56
N LEU A 36 -10.77 -6.25 -25.76
CA LEU A 36 -11.67 -5.09 -25.68
C LEU A 36 -12.89 -5.19 -26.62
N ASP A 37 -12.68 -5.65 -27.86
CA ASP A 37 -13.77 -5.78 -28.85
C ASP A 37 -14.78 -6.91 -28.57
N SER A 38 -14.51 -7.81 -27.63
CA SER A 38 -15.50 -8.83 -27.24
C SER A 38 -16.61 -8.29 -26.34
N PHE A 39 -16.46 -7.07 -25.82
CA PHE A 39 -17.44 -6.43 -24.96
C PHE A 39 -18.49 -5.65 -25.77
N PRO A 40 -19.74 -5.57 -25.28
CA PRO A 40 -20.78 -4.79 -25.93
C PRO A 40 -20.47 -3.29 -25.86
N LEU A 41 -21.01 -2.52 -26.81
CA LEU A 41 -21.00 -1.05 -26.71
C LEU A 41 -21.83 -0.61 -25.51
N ALA A 42 -21.35 0.40 -24.80
CA ALA A 42 -22.08 1.01 -23.71
C ALA A 42 -23.27 1.79 -24.28
N ALA A 43 -24.48 1.42 -23.86
CA ALA A 43 -25.67 2.23 -24.09
C ALA A 43 -25.87 3.21 -22.94
N ASN A 44 -26.30 4.45 -23.24
CA ASN A 44 -26.58 5.48 -22.23
C ASN A 44 -25.40 5.67 -21.26
N ALA A 45 -24.20 5.91 -21.79
CA ALA A 45 -23.07 6.31 -20.96
C ALA A 45 -23.38 7.66 -20.32
N TRP A 46 -22.99 7.87 -19.07
CA TRP A 46 -23.25 9.11 -18.35
C TRP A 46 -22.60 10.30 -19.01
N ARG A 47 -21.49 10.10 -19.74
CA ARG A 47 -20.87 11.14 -20.56
C ARG A 47 -21.84 11.77 -21.55
N ASP A 48 -22.61 10.93 -22.24
CA ASP A 48 -23.61 11.35 -23.23
C ASP A 48 -24.88 11.87 -22.55
N GLU A 49 -25.31 11.23 -21.46
CA GLU A 49 -26.52 11.61 -20.71
C GLU A 49 -26.37 12.99 -20.03
N LEU A 50 -25.18 13.27 -19.50
CA LEU A 50 -24.88 14.48 -18.74
C LEU A 50 -24.36 15.63 -19.62
N ASP A 51 -24.22 15.42 -20.93
CA ASP A 51 -23.69 16.40 -21.90
C ASP A 51 -22.34 17.00 -21.42
N LEU A 52 -21.41 16.13 -21.01
CA LEU A 52 -20.15 16.56 -20.43
C LEU A 52 -19.18 16.97 -21.55
N ASP A 53 -19.22 18.26 -21.94
CA ASP A 53 -18.29 18.93 -22.86
C ASP A 53 -16.83 19.05 -22.34
N GLY A 54 -16.50 18.35 -21.25
CA GLY A 54 -15.18 18.42 -20.65
C GLY A 54 -14.11 17.69 -21.47
N GLU A 55 -12.97 18.35 -21.70
CA GLU A 55 -11.78 17.66 -22.19
C GLU A 55 -11.41 16.51 -21.24
N VAL A 56 -11.19 15.32 -21.81
CA VAL A 56 -10.58 14.22 -21.06
C VAL A 56 -9.14 14.62 -20.75
N PRO A 57 -8.68 14.56 -19.50
CA PRO A 57 -7.32 14.97 -19.18
C PRO A 57 -6.28 13.99 -19.74
N ALA A 58 -5.09 14.50 -20.07
CA ALA A 58 -3.96 13.68 -20.53
C ALA A 58 -3.36 12.79 -19.42
N SER A 59 -3.62 13.12 -18.16
CA SER A 59 -3.20 12.35 -16.99
C SER A 59 -4.23 12.46 -15.87
N GLY A 60 -4.45 11.37 -15.14
CA GLY A 60 -5.50 11.28 -14.13
C GLY A 60 -6.89 11.26 -14.76
N TYR A 61 -7.87 11.74 -14.00
CA TYR A 61 -9.28 11.70 -14.35
C TYR A 61 -9.93 13.06 -14.12
N ALA A 62 -10.84 13.45 -15.01
CA ALA A 62 -11.85 14.44 -14.69
C ALA A 62 -12.94 13.72 -13.89
N ALA A 63 -13.13 14.11 -12.64
CA ALA A 63 -14.14 13.61 -11.75
C ALA A 63 -15.34 14.55 -11.73
N TYR A 64 -16.53 14.00 -11.78
CA TYR A 64 -17.80 14.70 -11.65
C TYR A 64 -18.56 14.02 -10.50
N TYR A 65 -18.94 14.81 -9.51
CA TYR A 65 -19.64 14.34 -8.33
C TYR A 65 -21.07 14.84 -8.38
N LEU A 66 -22.00 13.89 -8.32
CA LEU A 66 -23.41 14.12 -8.54
C LEU A 66 -24.22 13.71 -7.32
N GLU A 67 -25.28 14.47 -7.06
CA GLU A 67 -26.35 14.11 -6.15
C GLU A 67 -27.48 13.50 -6.99
N ARG A 68 -27.79 12.21 -6.77
CA ARG A 68 -28.69 11.44 -7.64
C ARG A 68 -30.12 11.98 -7.63
N TYR A 69 -30.62 12.29 -6.44
CA TYR A 69 -31.95 12.84 -6.24
C TYR A 69 -31.94 13.79 -5.06
N ARG A 70 -32.52 14.98 -5.23
CA ARG A 70 -32.82 15.88 -4.12
C ARG A 70 -34.33 15.87 -3.93
N LEU A 71 -34.82 15.65 -2.70
CA LEU A 71 -36.26 15.48 -2.43
C LEU A 71 -37.13 16.69 -2.83
N ASP A 72 -36.52 17.84 -3.08
CA ASP A 72 -37.14 19.13 -3.41
C ASP A 72 -37.12 19.47 -4.92
N ASP A 73 -36.42 18.69 -5.76
CA ASP A 73 -36.43 18.89 -7.22
C ASP A 73 -36.83 17.61 -7.99
N ASN A 74 -37.73 17.76 -8.97
CA ASN A 74 -38.12 16.67 -9.87
C ASN A 74 -37.05 16.41 -10.96
N LYS A 75 -35.79 16.80 -10.75
CA LYS A 75 -34.71 16.59 -11.72
C LYS A 75 -33.93 15.32 -11.37
N ARG A 76 -33.41 14.69 -12.42
CA ARG A 76 -32.49 13.54 -12.32
C ARG A 76 -31.06 14.10 -12.24
N ARG A 77 -30.23 13.51 -11.35
CA ARG A 77 -28.78 13.72 -11.17
C ARG A 77 -28.27 15.15 -11.41
N ARG A 78 -27.92 15.85 -10.33
CA ARG A 78 -27.31 17.18 -10.39
C ARG A 78 -25.81 17.09 -10.17
N ILE A 79 -25.01 17.70 -11.05
CA ILE A 79 -23.56 17.87 -10.82
C ILE A 79 -23.37 18.90 -9.69
N ILE A 80 -22.71 18.47 -8.62
CA ILE A 80 -22.42 19.30 -7.43
C ILE A 80 -21.00 19.86 -7.49
N ALA A 81 -20.05 19.02 -7.90
CA ALA A 81 -18.65 19.38 -7.99
C ALA A 81 -17.96 18.70 -9.17
N ARG A 82 -16.88 19.32 -9.63
CA ARG A 82 -15.98 18.79 -10.66
C ARG A 82 -14.55 19.02 -10.23
N GLU A 83 -13.73 17.99 -10.34
CA GLU A 83 -12.32 18.03 -9.97
C GLU A 83 -11.46 17.31 -11.01
N GLN A 84 -10.16 17.61 -11.02
CA GLN A 84 -9.19 16.74 -11.68
C GLN A 84 -8.47 15.96 -10.58
N VAL A 85 -8.62 14.65 -10.61
CA VAL A 85 -8.05 13.75 -9.60
C VAL A 85 -7.02 12.83 -10.24
N PRO A 86 -5.95 12.45 -9.52
CA PRO A 86 -4.96 11.54 -10.07
C PRO A 86 -5.47 10.10 -10.21
N ARG A 87 -6.52 9.74 -9.46
CA ARG A 87 -7.03 8.36 -9.33
C ARG A 87 -8.53 8.33 -9.07
N VAL A 88 -9.16 7.20 -9.38
CA VAL A 88 -10.55 6.92 -9.01
C VAL A 88 -10.54 6.33 -7.60
N ASP A 89 -10.73 7.19 -6.61
CA ASP A 89 -10.76 6.84 -5.19
C ASP A 89 -11.70 7.82 -4.49
N ILE A 90 -12.65 7.31 -3.70
CA ILE A 90 -13.58 8.11 -2.92
C ILE A 90 -13.91 7.40 -1.62
N HIS A 91 -13.75 8.13 -0.51
CA HIS A 91 -14.04 7.65 0.83
C HIS A 91 -14.67 8.76 1.67
N TYR A 92 -15.93 8.59 2.09
CA TYR A 92 -16.55 9.49 3.06
C TYR A 92 -17.78 8.87 3.71
N THR A 93 -18.21 9.44 4.84
CA THR A 93 -19.40 8.99 5.57
C THR A 93 -20.46 10.09 5.60
N TYR A 94 -21.74 9.69 5.57
CA TYR A 94 -22.89 10.60 5.60
C TYR A 94 -22.82 11.68 4.52
N ASP A 95 -22.58 12.94 4.85
CA ASP A 95 -22.51 14.09 3.95
C ASP A 95 -21.12 14.74 3.92
N GLY A 96 -20.09 14.07 4.45
CA GLY A 96 -18.74 14.62 4.63
C GLY A 96 -17.96 14.98 3.35
N PHE A 97 -18.54 14.84 2.16
CA PHE A 97 -17.92 15.18 0.88
C PHE A 97 -18.88 16.00 0.01
N HIS A 98 -18.52 17.26 -0.25
CA HIS A 98 -19.32 18.24 -1.00
C HIS A 98 -20.79 18.37 -0.54
N ASP A 99 -21.06 18.06 0.73
CA ASP A 99 -22.41 18.02 1.31
C ASP A 99 -23.37 17.07 0.55
N ILE A 100 -22.84 16.06 -0.15
CA ILE A 100 -23.62 15.06 -0.89
C ILE A 100 -23.96 13.90 0.06
N PRO A 101 -25.25 13.62 0.35
CA PRO A 101 -25.60 12.44 1.13
C PRO A 101 -25.09 11.16 0.47
N SER A 102 -24.33 10.37 1.21
CA SER A 102 -23.60 9.19 0.74
C SER A 102 -24.49 8.22 -0.05
N GLY A 103 -25.69 7.92 0.45
CA GLY A 103 -26.62 7.00 -0.25
C GLY A 103 -27.24 7.57 -1.53
N GLN A 104 -26.92 8.82 -1.87
CA GLN A 104 -27.34 9.52 -3.07
C GLN A 104 -26.16 9.93 -3.95
N PHE A 105 -24.95 9.52 -3.58
CA PHE A 105 -23.74 9.82 -4.34
C PHE A 105 -23.71 9.06 -5.66
N ASP A 106 -23.51 9.80 -6.73
CA ASP A 106 -23.11 9.28 -8.04
C ASP A 106 -21.76 9.92 -8.40
N GLY A 107 -20.78 9.09 -8.78
CA GLY A 107 -19.46 9.52 -9.20
C GLY A 107 -19.20 9.11 -10.64
N TYR A 108 -18.71 10.05 -11.45
CA TYR A 108 -18.26 9.80 -12.81
C TYR A 108 -16.81 10.24 -12.97
N TRP A 109 -15.96 9.34 -13.45
CA TRP A 109 -14.57 9.64 -13.74
C TRP A 109 -14.25 9.31 -15.19
N VAL A 110 -13.57 10.20 -15.90
CA VAL A 110 -13.08 9.97 -17.26
C VAL A 110 -11.62 10.38 -17.40
N GLY A 111 -10.80 9.50 -17.97
CA GLY A 111 -9.37 9.69 -18.11
C GLY A 111 -8.80 9.02 -19.36
N ARG A 112 -7.56 9.38 -19.70
CA ARG A 112 -6.78 8.72 -20.77
C ARG A 112 -5.80 7.72 -20.17
N LEU A 113 -5.86 6.49 -20.65
CA LEU A 113 -4.85 5.46 -20.41
C LEU A 113 -3.94 5.37 -21.63
N GLN A 114 -2.64 5.63 -21.43
CA GLN A 114 -1.64 5.44 -22.48
C GLN A 114 -1.08 4.03 -22.42
N VAL A 115 -1.28 3.26 -23.49
CA VAL A 115 -0.77 1.91 -23.64
C VAL A 115 0.40 1.93 -24.62
N PRO A 116 1.66 1.92 -24.15
CA PRO A 116 2.82 2.14 -25.00
C PRO A 116 3.06 0.99 -25.99
N GLN A 117 2.63 -0.21 -25.64
CA GLN A 117 2.68 -1.40 -26.47
C GLN A 117 1.53 -2.33 -26.09
N ARG A 118 1.07 -3.15 -27.03
CA ARG A 118 0.06 -4.18 -26.79
C ARG A 118 0.45 -5.04 -25.59
N ALA A 119 -0.41 -5.07 -24.57
CA ALA A 119 -0.14 -5.75 -23.32
C ALA A 119 -1.43 -6.20 -22.62
N VAL A 120 -1.28 -7.14 -21.69
CA VAL A 120 -2.36 -7.56 -20.80
C VAL A 120 -2.42 -6.60 -19.63
N TYR A 121 -3.62 -6.18 -19.25
CA TYR A 121 -3.91 -5.30 -18.13
C TYR A 121 -4.80 -6.02 -17.12
N SER A 122 -4.53 -5.76 -15.85
CA SER A 122 -5.35 -6.22 -14.73
C SER A 122 -6.16 -5.04 -14.20
N LEU A 123 -7.42 -5.31 -13.88
CA LEU A 123 -8.38 -4.35 -13.39
C LEU A 123 -8.67 -4.65 -11.92
N PHE A 124 -8.74 -3.59 -11.11
CA PHE A 124 -8.97 -3.69 -9.68
C PHE A 124 -10.10 -2.76 -9.29
N MET A 125 -11.00 -3.26 -8.47
CA MET A 125 -12.14 -2.52 -7.97
C MET A 125 -12.43 -2.96 -6.54
N SER A 126 -12.73 -1.99 -5.67
CA SER A 126 -13.02 -2.23 -4.26
C SER A 126 -14.17 -1.33 -3.79
N GLY A 127 -14.81 -1.73 -2.69
CA GLY A 127 -15.85 -0.95 -2.02
C GLY A 127 -17.26 -1.05 -2.63
N VAL A 128 -17.42 -1.84 -3.69
CA VAL A 128 -18.74 -2.11 -4.30
C VAL A 128 -19.17 -3.56 -4.10
N SER A 129 -20.44 -3.73 -3.71
CA SER A 129 -21.14 -5.00 -3.68
C SER A 129 -22.55 -4.80 -4.23
N SER A 130 -23.27 -5.89 -4.51
CA SER A 130 -24.63 -5.83 -5.06
C SER A 130 -25.64 -5.14 -4.15
N SER A 131 -25.34 -5.00 -2.85
CA SER A 131 -26.18 -4.30 -1.88
C SER A 131 -25.73 -2.86 -1.58
N THR A 132 -24.49 -2.49 -1.92
CA THR A 132 -23.93 -1.18 -1.56
C THR A 132 -23.84 -0.21 -2.74
N GLY A 133 -23.81 -0.69 -3.98
CA GLY A 133 -23.76 0.21 -5.12
C GLY A 133 -23.79 -0.48 -6.48
N HIS A 134 -23.64 0.32 -7.52
CA HIS A 134 -23.55 -0.13 -8.90
C HIS A 134 -22.36 0.54 -9.57
N VAL A 135 -21.61 -0.23 -10.37
CA VAL A 135 -20.51 0.29 -11.18
C VAL A 135 -20.71 -0.09 -12.63
N ARG A 136 -20.39 0.82 -13.54
CA ARG A 136 -20.09 0.52 -14.94
C ARG A 136 -18.69 1.00 -15.27
N LEU A 137 -17.90 0.08 -15.82
CA LEU A 137 -16.58 0.40 -16.38
C LEU A 137 -16.68 0.35 -17.89
N ILE A 138 -16.27 1.43 -18.54
CA ILE A 138 -16.31 1.57 -19.98
C ILE A 138 -14.90 1.94 -20.46
N ILE A 139 -14.40 1.22 -21.47
CA ILE A 139 -13.12 1.51 -22.11
C ILE A 139 -13.35 1.61 -23.62
N ASP A 140 -12.98 2.74 -24.23
CA ASP A 140 -13.27 3.06 -25.65
C ASP A 140 -14.73 2.82 -26.05
N GLY A 141 -15.67 3.21 -25.18
CA GLY A 141 -17.10 3.01 -25.39
C GLY A 141 -17.57 1.55 -25.26
N ARG A 142 -16.71 0.61 -24.88
CA ARG A 142 -17.04 -0.79 -24.60
C ARG A 142 -17.30 -0.99 -23.11
N GLN A 143 -18.46 -1.53 -22.75
CA GLN A 143 -18.78 -1.83 -21.36
C GLN A 143 -18.08 -3.11 -20.90
N ILE A 144 -17.02 -2.95 -20.12
CA ILE A 144 -16.21 -4.06 -19.58
C ILE A 144 -16.97 -4.76 -18.46
N VAL A 145 -17.58 -3.98 -17.58
CA VAL A 145 -18.36 -4.47 -16.44
C VAL A 145 -19.60 -3.61 -16.23
N ALA A 146 -20.67 -4.25 -15.75
CA ALA A 146 -21.83 -3.59 -15.17
C ALA A 146 -22.25 -4.41 -13.95
N GLY A 147 -21.64 -4.13 -12.81
CA GLY A 147 -21.73 -5.03 -11.65
C GLY A 147 -20.69 -4.73 -10.59
N VAL A 148 -20.14 -5.80 -10.01
CA VAL A 148 -19.24 -5.77 -8.85
C VAL A 148 -17.84 -6.30 -9.21
N SER A 149 -16.94 -6.36 -8.23
CA SER A 149 -15.54 -6.73 -8.45
C SER A 149 -15.36 -8.11 -9.09
N GLU A 150 -16.22 -9.05 -8.75
CA GLU A 150 -16.22 -10.43 -9.22
C GLU A 150 -16.62 -10.57 -10.70
N ASP A 151 -17.25 -9.52 -11.26
CA ASP A 151 -17.65 -9.48 -12.66
C ASP A 151 -16.53 -8.95 -13.58
N LEU A 152 -15.41 -8.48 -13.01
CA LEU A 152 -14.27 -8.02 -13.79
C LEU A 152 -13.58 -9.18 -14.51
N PRO A 153 -13.10 -9.00 -15.74
CA PRO A 153 -12.25 -9.98 -16.38
C PRO A 153 -10.90 -10.06 -15.64
N ASP A 154 -10.40 -11.27 -15.40
CA ASP A 154 -9.09 -11.48 -14.76
C ASP A 154 -7.95 -10.73 -15.47
N ASN A 155 -7.99 -10.71 -16.80
CA ASN A 155 -6.96 -10.15 -17.67
C ASN A 155 -7.55 -9.60 -18.97
N LEU A 156 -7.35 -8.30 -19.23
CA LEU A 156 -7.82 -7.59 -20.41
C LEU A 156 -6.66 -7.27 -21.36
N LEU A 157 -6.73 -7.72 -22.60
CA LEU A 157 -5.74 -7.33 -23.62
C LEU A 157 -6.10 -5.94 -24.19
N LEU A 158 -5.15 -5.01 -24.07
CA LEU A 158 -5.22 -3.70 -24.72
C LEU A 158 -4.18 -3.60 -25.83
N GLU A 159 -4.56 -2.96 -26.94
CA GLU A 159 -3.65 -2.65 -28.04
C GLU A 159 -2.76 -1.46 -27.68
N ALA A 160 -1.72 -1.19 -28.48
CA ALA A 160 -0.94 0.02 -28.29
C ALA A 160 -1.75 1.26 -28.71
N GLY A 161 -1.71 2.32 -27.93
CA GLY A 161 -2.41 3.57 -28.22
C GLY A 161 -2.98 4.26 -26.98
N GLU A 162 -3.73 5.31 -27.24
CA GLU A 162 -4.54 5.99 -26.22
C GLU A 162 -5.89 5.30 -26.11
N HIS A 163 -6.30 5.00 -24.88
CA HIS A 163 -7.62 4.47 -24.55
C HIS A 163 -8.35 5.42 -23.62
N ILE A 164 -9.64 5.62 -23.84
CA ILE A 164 -10.51 6.39 -22.93
C ILE A 164 -11.07 5.43 -21.89
N VAL A 165 -10.90 5.75 -20.61
CA VAL A 165 -11.42 4.99 -19.48
C VAL A 165 -12.47 5.82 -18.77
N GLU A 166 -13.66 5.25 -18.59
CA GLU A 166 -14.79 5.86 -17.91
C GLU A 166 -15.30 4.94 -16.81
N VAL A 167 -15.52 5.52 -15.63
CA VAL A 167 -16.06 4.82 -14.46
C VAL A 167 -17.31 5.56 -14.00
N GLU A 168 -18.44 4.85 -14.02
CA GLU A 168 -19.72 5.30 -13.48
C GLU A 168 -19.96 4.53 -12.19
N TYR A 169 -20.19 5.22 -11.08
CA TYR A 169 -20.46 4.60 -9.78
C TYR A 169 -21.67 5.26 -9.12
N SER A 170 -22.57 4.43 -8.61
CA SER A 170 -23.73 4.84 -7.84
C SER A 170 -23.67 4.19 -6.47
N ASN A 171 -23.55 4.99 -5.41
CA ASN A 171 -23.62 4.49 -4.05
C ASN A 171 -25.07 4.38 -3.56
N LEU A 172 -25.37 3.32 -2.81
CA LEU A 172 -26.67 3.04 -2.21
C LEU A 172 -26.57 2.90 -0.68
N TRP A 173 -25.41 3.20 -0.11
CA TRP A 173 -25.12 3.00 1.30
C TRP A 173 -24.81 4.31 2.03
N HIS A 174 -24.89 4.29 3.37
CA HIS A 174 -24.68 5.48 4.20
C HIS A 174 -23.19 5.86 4.39
N THR A 175 -22.29 5.00 3.91
CA THR A 175 -20.87 5.31 3.67
C THR A 175 -20.56 5.13 2.19
N THR A 176 -19.66 5.95 1.67
CA THR A 176 -19.16 5.88 0.31
C THR A 176 -17.74 5.40 0.38
N ASP A 177 -17.51 4.25 -0.24
CA ASP A 177 -16.24 3.55 -0.24
C ASP A 177 -16.08 2.98 -1.64
N PHE A 178 -15.24 3.58 -2.48
CA PHE A 178 -15.04 3.07 -3.83
C PHE A 178 -13.68 3.44 -4.39
N SER A 179 -13.01 2.46 -4.99
CA SER A 179 -11.79 2.68 -5.77
C SER A 179 -11.74 1.80 -7.01
N PHE A 180 -11.09 2.32 -8.04
CA PHE A 180 -10.83 1.60 -9.28
C PHE A 180 -9.41 1.89 -9.80
N ASN A 181 -8.76 0.84 -10.31
CA ASN A 181 -7.46 0.94 -10.95
C ASN A 181 -7.33 0.00 -12.15
N ILE A 182 -6.51 0.41 -13.11
CA ILE A 182 -6.10 -0.38 -14.26
C ILE A 182 -4.59 -0.24 -14.45
N ARG A 183 -3.90 -1.37 -14.60
CA ARG A 183 -2.44 -1.38 -14.80
C ARG A 183 -1.98 -2.57 -15.66
N PRO A 184 -0.79 -2.50 -16.26
CA PRO A 184 -0.21 -3.66 -16.93
C PRO A 184 -0.14 -4.86 -15.97
N SER A 185 -0.59 -6.02 -16.44
CA SER A 185 -0.47 -7.27 -15.71
C SER A 185 0.99 -7.65 -15.61
N VAL A 186 1.41 -7.98 -14.39
CA VAL A 186 2.77 -8.44 -14.10
C VAL A 186 2.67 -9.87 -13.57
N PRO A 187 3.50 -10.83 -14.05
CA PRO A 187 3.44 -12.19 -13.55
C PRO A 187 3.71 -12.24 -12.04
N VAL A 188 2.90 -13.03 -11.32
CA VAL A 188 3.14 -13.31 -9.91
C VAL A 188 4.32 -14.26 -9.79
N MET A 189 5.34 -13.88 -9.01
CA MET A 189 6.50 -14.71 -8.79
C MET A 189 6.21 -15.73 -7.67
N PRO A 190 6.26 -17.04 -7.98
CA PRO A 190 5.83 -18.08 -7.03
C PRO A 190 6.93 -18.48 -6.03
N SER A 191 8.21 -18.20 -6.28
CA SER A 191 9.31 -18.67 -5.43
C SER A 191 10.50 -17.69 -5.30
N PRO A 192 11.29 -17.79 -4.22
CA PRO A 192 12.50 -16.97 -3.99
C PRO A 192 13.55 -17.08 -5.06
N ASP A 193 13.62 -18.24 -5.69
CA ASP A 193 14.54 -18.52 -6.78
C ASP A 193 14.28 -17.65 -8.01
N VAL A 194 13.14 -16.93 -8.06
CA VAL A 194 12.80 -15.99 -9.14
C VAL A 194 12.95 -14.53 -8.71
N LEU A 195 12.64 -14.17 -7.45
CA LEU A 195 12.65 -12.77 -7.00
C LEU A 195 14.06 -12.18 -6.98
N ALA A 196 15.00 -12.82 -6.29
CA ALA A 196 16.37 -12.29 -6.18
C ALA A 196 17.02 -12.10 -7.57
N PRO A 197 16.98 -13.08 -8.50
CA PRO A 197 17.48 -12.86 -9.86
C PRO A 197 16.76 -11.75 -10.62
N SER A 198 15.45 -11.59 -10.45
CA SER A 198 14.67 -10.53 -11.10
C SER A 198 15.08 -9.14 -10.61
N LEU A 199 15.33 -8.99 -9.30
CA LEU A 199 15.85 -7.75 -8.72
C LEU A 199 17.31 -7.51 -9.11
N GLN A 200 18.13 -8.56 -9.24
CA GLN A 200 19.51 -8.43 -9.72
C GLN A 200 19.58 -8.00 -11.19
N ALA A 201 18.64 -8.43 -12.03
CA ALA A 201 18.56 -8.04 -13.44
C ALA A 201 18.33 -6.53 -13.64
N LEU A 202 17.87 -5.82 -12.60
CA LEU A 202 17.76 -4.36 -12.59
C LEU A 202 19.11 -3.65 -12.46
N GLN A 203 20.19 -4.36 -12.12
CA GLN A 203 21.54 -3.79 -11.94
C GLN A 203 21.54 -2.62 -10.93
N LEU A 204 20.88 -2.83 -9.79
CA LEU A 204 20.74 -1.80 -8.76
C LEU A 204 22.10 -1.44 -8.14
N PRO A 205 22.27 -0.22 -7.58
CA PRO A 205 23.47 0.16 -6.85
C PRO A 205 23.84 -0.82 -5.74
N ALA A 206 25.15 -1.01 -5.50
CA ALA A 206 25.65 -2.00 -4.54
C ALA A 206 25.26 -1.70 -3.08
N ASP A 207 24.97 -0.44 -2.76
CA ASP A 207 24.52 0.03 -1.45
C ASP A 207 22.98 0.01 -1.30
N THR A 208 22.26 -0.61 -2.24
CA THR A 208 20.81 -0.73 -2.19
C THR A 208 20.35 -1.53 -0.97
N VAL A 209 19.32 -1.04 -0.29
CA VAL A 209 18.72 -1.68 0.88
C VAL A 209 17.25 -2.03 0.66
N VAL A 210 16.70 -2.87 1.53
CA VAL A 210 15.26 -3.20 1.58
C VAL A 210 14.63 -2.54 2.79
N PHE A 211 13.42 -2.01 2.59
CA PHE A 211 12.50 -1.68 3.67
C PHE A 211 11.28 -2.59 3.62
N LEU A 212 10.98 -3.26 4.74
CA LEU A 212 9.78 -4.10 4.89
C LEU A 212 8.66 -3.27 5.51
N VAL A 213 7.62 -2.97 4.75
CA VAL A 213 6.49 -2.18 5.23
C VAL A 213 5.28 -3.08 5.32
N PHE A 214 4.61 -3.08 6.47
CA PHE A 214 3.33 -3.76 6.64
C PHE A 214 2.26 -2.71 6.88
N ALA A 215 1.05 -2.92 6.37
CA ALA A 215 -0.12 -2.12 6.70
C ALA A 215 -1.36 -3.04 6.69
N SER A 216 -2.30 -2.76 7.57
CA SER A 216 -3.60 -3.45 7.61
C SER A 216 -4.74 -2.44 7.43
N HIS A 217 -5.88 -2.94 6.95
CA HIS A 217 -7.13 -2.20 6.71
C HIS A 217 -7.85 -1.78 8.00
N ASN A 218 -7.13 -1.26 8.99
CA ASN A 218 -7.77 -0.93 10.28
C ASN A 218 -8.60 0.35 10.20
N ASP A 219 -8.39 1.17 9.16
CA ASP A 219 -9.18 2.36 8.87
C ASP A 219 -9.91 2.20 7.54
N ALA A 220 -11.04 2.89 7.40
CA ALA A 220 -11.89 2.84 6.21
C ALA A 220 -11.23 3.49 4.96
N ASN A 221 -10.01 4.01 5.10
CA ASN A 221 -9.19 4.51 4.00
C ASN A 221 -8.31 3.41 3.42
N TYR A 222 -8.57 3.04 2.17
CA TYR A 222 -7.74 2.12 1.39
C TYR A 222 -6.43 2.75 0.92
N THR A 223 -6.31 4.08 0.98
CA THR A 223 -5.10 4.82 0.61
C THR A 223 -4.16 4.98 1.81
N VAL A 224 -2.93 4.46 1.68
CA VAL A 224 -1.88 4.49 2.70
C VAL A 224 -0.75 5.40 2.24
N PRO A 225 -0.63 6.63 2.78
CA PRO A 225 0.53 7.45 2.53
C PRO A 225 1.73 6.84 3.22
N LEU A 226 2.85 6.74 2.51
CA LEU A 226 4.09 6.11 2.95
C LEU A 226 5.25 7.07 2.69
N TYR A 227 5.93 7.49 3.75
CA TYR A 227 7.05 8.41 3.69
C TYR A 227 8.36 7.68 3.98
N ILE A 228 9.34 7.83 3.09
CA ILE A 228 10.66 7.20 3.24
C ILE A 228 11.69 8.29 3.49
N ASN A 229 12.26 8.31 4.70
CA ASN A 229 13.32 9.25 5.07
C ASN A 229 14.70 8.57 4.95
N GLU A 230 15.04 8.12 3.74
CA GLU A 230 16.32 7.48 3.47
C GLU A 230 16.94 8.06 2.19
N THR A 231 18.26 8.21 2.21
CA THR A 231 19.04 8.73 1.08
C THR A 231 19.68 7.62 0.26
N ARG A 232 19.92 6.45 0.87
CA ARG A 232 20.38 5.27 0.17
C ARG A 232 19.35 4.81 -0.87
N PRO A 233 19.78 4.20 -1.99
CA PRO A 233 18.86 3.55 -2.90
C PRO A 233 18.12 2.41 -2.21
N TYR A 234 16.82 2.25 -2.47
CA TYR A 234 16.02 1.27 -1.73
C TYR A 234 14.96 0.54 -2.57
N ILE A 235 14.64 -0.66 -2.11
CA ILE A 235 13.52 -1.50 -2.56
C ILE A 235 12.47 -1.49 -1.45
N LEU A 236 11.21 -1.35 -1.83
CA LEU A 236 10.09 -1.50 -0.89
C LEU A 236 9.52 -2.91 -0.97
N LEU A 237 9.48 -3.61 0.16
CA LEU A 237 8.76 -4.85 0.33
C LEU A 237 7.47 -4.56 1.10
N LEU A 238 6.36 -4.42 0.38
CA LEU A 238 5.07 -4.00 0.90
C LEU A 238 4.20 -5.21 1.23
N GLN A 239 3.69 -5.23 2.46
CA GLN A 239 2.80 -6.24 3.01
C GLN A 239 1.47 -5.56 3.36
N GLY A 240 0.38 -6.07 2.82
CA GLY A 240 -0.96 -5.49 2.99
C GLY A 240 -1.72 -5.57 1.67
N GLY A 241 -2.82 -6.32 1.68
CA GLY A 241 -3.48 -6.72 0.45
C GLY A 241 -4.67 -5.88 0.10
N GLY A 242 -4.69 -5.26 -1.10
CA GLY A 242 -5.82 -4.43 -1.55
C GLY A 242 -5.71 -2.97 -1.09
N LEU A 243 -4.49 -2.47 -0.90
CA LEU A 243 -4.22 -1.09 -0.47
C LEU A 243 -3.71 -0.24 -1.62
N SER A 244 -4.06 1.04 -1.63
CA SER A 244 -3.49 2.07 -2.51
C SER A 244 -2.32 2.77 -1.81
N TRP A 245 -1.09 2.40 -2.16
CA TRP A 245 0.12 3.00 -1.56
C TRP A 245 0.47 4.32 -2.22
N GLU A 246 0.46 5.41 -1.44
CA GLU A 246 0.97 6.72 -1.87
C GLU A 246 2.40 6.91 -1.35
N ILE A 247 3.37 6.65 -2.21
CA ILE A 247 4.78 6.51 -1.84
C ILE A 247 5.49 7.84 -2.09
N HIS A 248 5.75 8.56 -1.00
CA HIS A 248 6.54 9.78 -0.98
C HIS A 248 8.03 9.43 -0.92
N GLY A 249 8.58 9.09 -2.08
CA GLY A 249 9.99 8.79 -2.30
C GLY A 249 10.23 8.22 -3.69
N THR A 250 11.46 7.77 -3.95
CA THR A 250 11.89 7.23 -5.24
C THR A 250 12.46 5.81 -5.07
N PRO A 251 11.63 4.81 -4.77
CA PRO A 251 12.08 3.42 -4.71
C PRO A 251 12.62 2.97 -6.07
N LEU A 252 13.61 2.08 -6.07
CA LEU A 252 14.12 1.47 -7.30
C LEU A 252 13.29 0.26 -7.76
N ALA A 253 12.55 -0.35 -6.84
CA ALA A 253 11.60 -1.42 -7.11
C ALA A 253 10.59 -1.53 -5.97
N ILE A 254 9.41 -2.05 -6.29
CA ILE A 254 8.37 -2.39 -5.32
C ILE A 254 8.08 -3.88 -5.43
N VAL A 255 8.08 -4.57 -4.29
CA VAL A 255 7.68 -5.97 -4.16
C VAL A 255 6.45 -5.99 -3.26
N SER A 256 5.31 -6.41 -3.78
CA SER A 256 4.04 -6.45 -3.06
C SER A 256 3.58 -7.87 -2.84
N ASN A 257 3.00 -8.15 -1.67
CA ASN A 257 2.37 -9.43 -1.40
C ASN A 257 0.96 -9.59 -1.98
N SER A 258 0.43 -8.54 -2.61
CA SER A 258 -0.92 -8.55 -3.18
C SER A 258 -0.95 -7.94 -4.56
N ILE A 259 -1.53 -8.71 -5.47
CA ILE A 259 -1.87 -8.26 -6.81
C ILE A 259 -3.01 -7.25 -6.84
N HIS A 260 -3.72 -7.03 -5.73
CA HIS A 260 -4.84 -6.10 -5.64
C HIS A 260 -4.45 -4.73 -5.07
N SER A 261 -3.19 -4.55 -4.65
CA SER A 261 -2.70 -3.28 -4.13
C SER A 261 -2.18 -2.38 -5.25
N ASP A 262 -2.36 -1.07 -5.16
CA ASP A 262 -1.85 -0.06 -6.09
C ASP A 262 -0.67 0.72 -5.55
N PHE A 263 0.13 1.31 -6.44
CA PHE A 263 1.37 1.99 -6.07
C PHE A 263 1.52 3.29 -6.84
N TYR A 264 1.55 4.39 -6.11
CA TYR A 264 1.80 5.72 -6.62
C TYR A 264 3.15 6.19 -6.12
N ALA A 265 4.19 6.01 -6.94
CA ALA A 265 5.55 6.37 -6.62
C ALA A 265 6.17 7.23 -7.72
N SER A 266 7.05 8.15 -7.34
CA SER A 266 7.81 8.94 -8.31
C SER A 266 8.76 8.04 -9.11
N GLY A 267 8.85 8.27 -10.42
CA GLY A 267 9.76 7.54 -11.31
C GLY A 267 9.23 6.21 -11.85
N SER A 268 7.98 5.83 -11.55
CA SER A 268 7.33 4.60 -12.07
C SER A 268 8.19 3.35 -11.87
N PRO A 269 8.55 3.03 -10.61
CA PRO A 269 9.40 1.88 -10.30
C PRO A 269 8.77 0.58 -10.81
N PRO A 270 9.59 -0.41 -11.17
CA PRO A 270 9.08 -1.74 -11.47
C PRO A 270 8.43 -2.38 -10.25
N VAL A 271 7.28 -3.01 -10.50
CA VAL A 271 6.46 -3.67 -9.49
C VAL A 271 6.54 -5.18 -9.68
N PHE A 272 6.72 -5.88 -8.58
CA PHE A 272 6.83 -7.33 -8.50
C PHE A 272 5.80 -7.87 -7.52
N PHE A 273 5.07 -8.93 -7.90
CA PHE A 273 4.12 -9.58 -7.01
C PHE A 273 4.69 -10.87 -6.45
N TRP A 274 4.55 -11.03 -5.14
CA TRP A 274 5.27 -12.03 -4.36
C TRP A 274 4.33 -12.71 -3.36
N GLN A 275 4.16 -14.02 -3.44
CA GLN A 275 3.10 -14.68 -2.65
C GLN A 275 3.43 -14.89 -1.16
N LYS A 276 4.64 -14.56 -0.67
CA LYS A 276 4.97 -14.77 0.75
C LYS A 276 4.65 -13.53 1.57
N TYR A 277 4.01 -13.79 2.70
CA TYR A 277 3.79 -12.82 3.75
C TYR A 277 4.90 -12.90 4.80
N LEU A 278 5.34 -11.75 5.29
CA LEU A 278 6.26 -11.65 6.43
C LEU A 278 5.60 -10.80 7.51
N GLU A 279 5.58 -11.34 8.72
CA GLU A 279 5.10 -10.62 9.89
C GLU A 279 6.30 -10.19 10.75
N MET A 280 6.67 -8.91 10.65
CA MET A 280 7.67 -8.34 11.54
C MET A 280 7.01 -7.91 12.85
N PRO A 281 7.58 -8.27 14.02
CA PRO A 281 7.16 -7.71 15.30
C PRO A 281 7.20 -6.17 15.26
N ILE A 282 6.23 -5.51 15.89
CA ILE A 282 6.13 -4.04 15.91
C ILE A 282 7.26 -3.43 16.76
N GLU A 283 7.72 -4.14 17.79
CA GLU A 283 8.86 -3.74 18.63
C GLU A 283 9.79 -4.93 18.94
N PRO A 284 11.10 -4.68 19.16
CA PRO A 284 12.04 -5.72 19.61
C PRO A 284 11.69 -6.33 20.96
N PHE A 285 11.10 -5.55 21.87
CA PHE A 285 10.57 -6.02 23.14
C PHE A 285 9.50 -5.04 23.64
N TYR A 286 8.54 -5.53 24.42
CA TYR A 286 7.50 -4.69 25.02
C TYR A 286 7.69 -4.63 26.53
N ALA A 287 8.08 -3.47 27.06
CA ALA A 287 8.24 -3.27 28.49
C ALA A 287 6.95 -3.59 29.28
N SER A 288 5.78 -3.30 28.71
CA SER A 288 4.47 -3.60 29.30
C SER A 288 4.16 -5.09 29.44
N ASN A 289 4.86 -5.95 28.70
CA ASN A 289 4.67 -7.41 28.75
C ASN A 289 5.58 -8.09 29.77
N CYS A 290 6.50 -7.35 30.37
CA CYS A 290 7.34 -7.85 31.45
C CYS A 290 6.57 -7.98 32.75
N ARG A 291 6.79 -9.09 33.48
CA ARG A 291 6.11 -9.36 34.75
C ARG A 291 7.07 -9.95 35.77
N CYS A 292 6.92 -9.53 37.03
CA CYS A 292 7.61 -10.19 38.13
C CYS A 292 6.99 -11.57 38.40
N GLN A 293 7.80 -12.61 38.36
CA GLN A 293 7.46 -13.96 38.84
C GLN A 293 8.27 -14.23 40.11
N GLY A 294 7.70 -13.89 41.27
CA GLY A 294 8.45 -13.91 42.53
C GLY A 294 9.53 -12.82 42.55
N SER A 295 10.79 -13.22 42.79
CA SER A 295 11.94 -12.31 42.71
C SER A 295 12.43 -12.04 41.29
N ASP A 296 12.00 -12.86 40.33
CA ASP A 296 12.56 -12.88 38.99
C ASP A 296 11.68 -12.08 38.04
N LEU A 297 12.27 -11.60 36.95
CA LEU A 297 11.58 -10.86 35.90
C LEU A 297 11.46 -11.75 34.65
N ASP A 298 10.23 -11.98 34.22
CA ASP A 298 9.93 -12.62 32.93
C ASP A 298 9.60 -11.53 31.91
N CYS A 299 10.38 -11.48 30.82
CA CYS A 299 10.29 -10.46 29.77
C CYS A 299 10.42 -11.14 28.40
N PRO A 300 9.33 -11.30 27.64
CA PRO A 300 9.43 -11.80 26.27
C PRO A 300 10.12 -10.77 25.37
N ASP A 301 10.98 -11.25 24.48
CA ASP A 301 11.61 -10.45 23.42
C ASP A 301 11.43 -11.10 22.05
N ASN A 302 11.67 -10.31 21.01
CA ASN A 302 11.49 -10.67 19.61
C ASN A 302 12.80 -10.70 18.82
N PHE A 303 13.97 -10.59 19.46
CA PHE A 303 15.21 -10.32 18.74
C PHE A 303 15.61 -11.46 17.78
N ASP A 304 15.38 -12.71 18.18
CA ASP A 304 15.67 -13.86 17.34
C ASP A 304 14.71 -13.97 16.15
N LYS A 305 13.42 -13.65 16.36
CA LYS A 305 12.43 -13.54 15.28
C LYS A 305 12.82 -12.44 14.28
N ILE A 306 13.24 -11.26 14.77
CA ILE A 306 13.71 -10.17 13.92
C ILE A 306 14.96 -10.60 13.13
N THR A 307 15.93 -11.23 13.79
CA THR A 307 17.17 -11.70 13.15
C THR A 307 16.89 -12.74 12.05
N ALA A 308 15.92 -13.64 12.30
CA ALA A 308 15.47 -14.61 11.30
C ALA A 308 14.85 -13.91 10.08
N ILE A 309 14.00 -12.90 10.28
CA ILE A 309 13.38 -12.15 9.18
C ILE A 309 14.43 -11.35 8.39
N VAL A 310 15.40 -10.71 9.04
CA VAL A 310 16.51 -10.02 8.37
C VAL A 310 17.24 -10.97 7.44
N THR A 311 17.56 -12.18 7.93
CA THR A 311 18.23 -13.22 7.14
C THR A 311 17.37 -13.68 5.97
N GLN A 312 16.07 -13.87 6.20
CA GLN A 312 15.12 -14.33 5.20
C GLN A 312 14.91 -13.30 4.07
N VAL A 313 14.77 -12.02 4.40
CA VAL A 313 14.65 -10.94 3.40
C VAL A 313 15.92 -10.86 2.55
N GLN A 314 17.10 -10.94 3.18
CA GLN A 314 18.38 -10.96 2.46
C GLN A 314 18.47 -12.15 1.49
N GLN A 315 17.98 -13.33 1.88
CA GLN A 315 17.94 -14.51 1.03
C GLN A 315 16.96 -14.35 -0.15
N TRP A 316 15.79 -13.78 0.07
CA TRP A 316 14.75 -13.66 -0.97
C TRP A 316 15.00 -12.56 -1.97
N THR A 317 15.59 -11.45 -1.52
CA THR A 317 15.79 -10.26 -2.35
C THR A 317 17.22 -10.15 -2.88
N GLY A 318 18.19 -10.72 -2.17
CA GLY A 318 19.61 -10.48 -2.41
C GLY A 318 20.14 -9.17 -1.79
N TYR A 319 19.30 -8.40 -1.09
CA TYR A 319 19.67 -7.09 -0.51
C TYR A 319 19.39 -7.04 1.00
N PRO A 320 20.18 -6.25 1.77
CA PRO A 320 20.04 -6.19 3.21
C PRO A 320 18.78 -5.45 3.65
N LEU A 321 18.08 -6.00 4.64
CA LEU A 321 16.99 -5.31 5.31
C LEU A 321 17.58 -4.19 6.19
N ALA A 322 17.28 -2.93 5.86
CA ALA A 322 17.73 -1.76 6.62
C ALA A 322 16.73 -1.33 7.69
N GLY A 323 15.45 -1.62 7.47
CA GLY A 323 14.46 -1.44 8.50
C GLY A 323 13.06 -1.88 8.08
N ALA A 324 12.12 -1.75 9.01
CA ALA A 324 10.77 -2.22 8.79
C ALA A 324 9.72 -1.46 9.61
N GLY A 325 8.46 -1.66 9.22
CA GLY A 325 7.30 -1.03 9.84
C GLY A 325 7.26 0.47 9.60
N PHE A 326 6.13 1.06 9.96
CA PHE A 326 5.89 2.49 9.85
C PHE A 326 5.60 3.09 11.23
N THR A 327 5.98 4.34 11.44
CA THR A 327 5.63 5.15 12.63
C THR A 327 4.16 5.60 12.56
N ALA A 328 3.63 6.20 13.63
CA ALA A 328 2.26 6.74 13.63
C ALA A 328 1.99 7.81 12.56
N ASP A 329 3.03 8.48 12.04
CA ASP A 329 2.97 9.42 10.92
C ASP A 329 3.34 8.79 9.57
N ASN A 330 3.25 7.46 9.47
CA ASN A 330 3.50 6.64 8.28
C ASN A 330 4.91 6.80 7.68
N ARG A 331 5.93 7.00 8.52
CA ARG A 331 7.33 7.05 8.11
C ARG A 331 8.03 5.72 8.33
N VAL A 332 8.92 5.38 7.40
CA VAL A 332 9.75 4.17 7.45
C VAL A 332 11.22 4.55 7.56
N PRO A 333 12.04 3.81 8.34
CA PRO A 333 11.65 2.65 9.16
C PRO A 333 11.20 3.00 10.59
N HIS A 334 10.29 2.21 11.16
CA HIS A 334 10.03 2.21 12.61
C HIS A 334 11.10 1.42 13.38
N ILE A 335 11.52 0.27 12.84
CA ILE A 335 12.59 -0.56 13.38
C ILE A 335 13.79 -0.52 12.45
N HIS A 336 14.95 -0.12 12.96
CA HIS A 336 16.23 -0.23 12.26
C HIS A 336 16.81 -1.64 12.48
N THR A 337 17.18 -2.32 11.39
CA THR A 337 17.61 -3.73 11.42
C THR A 337 19.07 -3.93 11.07
N ASP A 338 19.83 -2.85 10.90
CA ASP A 338 21.29 -2.95 10.78
C ASP A 338 21.90 -3.50 12.08
N LYS A 339 23.10 -4.08 11.94
CA LYS A 339 23.78 -4.75 13.05
C LYS A 339 24.03 -3.83 14.24
N ALA A 340 24.35 -2.56 14.01
CA ALA A 340 24.64 -1.61 15.09
C ALA A 340 23.37 -1.25 15.85
N SER A 341 22.28 -0.97 15.14
CA SER A 341 20.97 -0.69 15.73
C SER A 341 20.43 -1.86 16.55
N LEU A 342 20.50 -3.09 16.02
CA LEU A 342 20.04 -4.27 16.76
C LEU A 342 20.89 -4.53 18.01
N GLN A 343 22.21 -4.31 17.94
CA GLN A 343 23.10 -4.44 19.10
C GLN A 343 22.75 -3.39 20.17
N GLN A 344 22.54 -2.13 19.76
CA GLN A 344 22.15 -1.06 20.66
C GLN A 344 20.81 -1.37 21.36
N GLN A 345 19.83 -1.91 20.64
CA GLN A 345 18.54 -2.30 21.19
C GLN A 345 18.67 -3.47 22.18
N ARG A 346 19.49 -4.49 21.88
CA ARG A 346 19.76 -5.60 22.82
C ARG A 346 20.41 -5.10 24.11
N GLU A 347 21.35 -4.16 24.02
CA GLU A 347 21.98 -3.56 25.20
C GLU A 347 20.99 -2.72 26.02
N ALA A 348 20.10 -1.98 25.35
CA ALA A 348 19.03 -1.24 26.02
C ALA A 348 18.07 -2.19 26.77
N PHE A 349 17.69 -3.29 26.14
CA PHE A 349 16.86 -4.32 26.77
C PHE A 349 17.54 -4.96 27.98
N ALA A 350 18.83 -5.32 27.87
CA ALA A 350 19.58 -5.88 29.01
C ALA A 350 19.66 -4.91 30.20
N ARG A 351 19.85 -3.60 29.94
CA ARG A 351 19.81 -2.57 30.98
C ARG A 351 18.43 -2.48 31.64
N PHE A 352 17.36 -2.48 30.85
CA PHE A 352 15.99 -2.48 31.33
C PHE A 352 15.70 -3.69 32.22
N GLN A 353 16.05 -4.90 31.76
CA GLN A 353 15.87 -6.13 32.54
C GLN A 353 16.61 -6.06 33.88
N ALA A 354 17.85 -5.58 33.90
CA ALA A 354 18.64 -5.46 35.13
C ALA A 354 18.05 -4.44 36.13
N GLU A 355 17.40 -3.37 35.64
CA GLU A 355 16.69 -2.42 36.49
C GLU A 355 15.40 -3.02 37.05
N GLU A 356 14.55 -3.58 36.20
CA GLU A 356 13.24 -4.12 36.60
C GLU A 356 13.38 -5.37 37.49
N SER A 357 14.39 -6.21 37.26
CA SER A 357 14.67 -7.37 38.11
C SER A 357 15.01 -6.95 39.55
N ARG A 358 15.72 -5.82 39.73
CA ARG A 358 15.99 -5.27 41.07
C ARG A 358 14.70 -4.79 41.75
N LYS A 359 13.77 -4.21 40.99
CA LYS A 359 12.45 -3.79 41.50
C LYS A 359 11.61 -5.01 41.90
N CYS A 360 11.55 -6.06 41.08
CA CYS A 360 10.86 -7.30 41.40
C CYS A 360 11.40 -7.94 42.69
N ALA A 361 12.72 -8.07 42.81
CA ALA A 361 13.36 -8.62 43.99
C ALA A 361 13.03 -7.80 45.27
N ALA A 362 13.02 -6.47 45.18
CA ALA A 362 12.67 -5.61 46.31
C ALA A 362 11.21 -5.79 46.75
N ILE A 363 10.27 -5.78 45.79
CA ILE A 363 8.83 -6.00 46.06
C ILE A 363 8.61 -7.36 46.70
N TYR A 364 9.25 -8.42 46.17
CA TYR A 364 9.12 -9.77 46.71
C TYR A 364 9.64 -9.88 48.15
N GLN A 365 10.77 -9.23 48.46
CA GLN A 365 11.31 -9.19 49.83
C GLN A 365 10.37 -8.47 50.81
N GLU A 366 9.77 -7.36 50.40
CA GLU A 366 8.79 -6.65 51.22
C GLU A 366 7.53 -7.49 51.48
N GLN A 367 7.02 -8.17 50.44
CA GLN A 367 5.88 -9.08 50.57
C GLN A 367 6.19 -10.24 51.52
N ARG A 368 7.38 -10.85 51.42
CA ARG A 368 7.83 -11.88 52.38
C ARG A 368 7.89 -11.35 53.81
N LYS A 369 8.48 -10.17 54.04
CA LYS A 369 8.53 -9.54 55.37
C LYS A 369 7.14 -9.22 55.91
N GLY A 370 6.20 -8.81 55.05
CA GLY A 370 4.81 -8.58 55.41
C GLY A 370 4.05 -9.85 55.77
N MET A 371 4.25 -10.94 55.03
CA MET A 371 3.70 -12.26 55.36
C MET A 371 4.28 -12.81 56.66
N GLN A 372 5.60 -12.71 56.85
CA GLN A 372 6.26 -13.15 58.07
C GLN A 372 5.68 -12.43 59.30
N ARG A 373 5.56 -11.09 59.24
CA ARG A 373 4.93 -10.31 60.31
C ARG A 373 3.50 -10.78 60.61
N ARG A 374 2.66 -10.96 59.58
CA ARG A 374 1.28 -11.45 59.78
C ARG A 374 1.24 -12.86 60.35
N PHE A 375 2.17 -13.74 59.99
CA PHE A 375 2.27 -15.08 60.55
C PHE A 375 2.66 -15.03 62.03
N ASP A 376 3.67 -14.22 62.36
CA ASP A 376 4.15 -14.01 63.72
C ASP A 376 3.08 -13.36 64.62
N ASP A 377 2.20 -12.52 64.07
CA ASP A 377 1.08 -11.87 64.78
C ASP A 377 -0.09 -12.83 65.07
N VAL A 378 -0.27 -13.89 64.26
CA VAL A 378 -1.40 -14.84 64.37
C VAL A 378 -1.03 -16.06 65.21
N MET A 379 0.26 -16.41 65.30
CA MET A 379 0.73 -17.52 66.15
C MET A 379 0.97 -17.02 67.58
N PRO A 380 0.21 -17.48 68.60
CA PRO A 380 0.52 -17.14 69.97
C PRO A 380 1.89 -17.75 70.31
N ARG A 381 2.81 -16.93 70.83
CA ARG A 381 4.05 -17.42 71.40
C ARG A 381 3.68 -18.37 72.55
N GLU A 382 3.83 -19.67 72.35
CA GLU A 382 3.81 -20.63 73.45
C GLU A 382 4.96 -20.27 74.39
N ALA A 383 4.61 -19.64 75.51
CA ALA A 383 5.52 -19.38 76.60
C ALA A 383 5.78 -20.71 77.31
N HIS A 384 7.05 -21.10 77.38
CA HIS A 384 7.55 -22.21 78.19
C HIS A 384 7.27 -22.02 79.68
#